data_AF-E4T4R8-F1
#
_entry.id   AF-E4T4R8-F1
#
_cell.length_a   1.000
_cell.length_b   1.000
_cell.length_c   1.000
_cell.angle_alpha   90.00
_cell.angle_beta   90.00
_cell.angle_gamma   90.00
#
_symmetry.space_group_name_H-M   'P 1'
#
loop_
_entity.id
_entity.type
_entity.pdbx_description
1 polymer ?
#
loop_
_entity_poly.entity_id
_entity_poly.type
_entity_poly.pdbx_seq_one_letter_code
_entity_poly.pdbx_strand_id
1 'polypeptide(L)' 'MKKKIIGATFVVAIAVVAAFNLNLNKSNAKADLAMSNVEALADGEYSQPVWNIYNRPDGTGYNCYKWGEKICF' A
#
# COMPACT_ATOMS: atom_id res chain seq x y z
N MET A 1 32.37 43.19 -7.06
CA MET A 1 30.97 42.70 -6.89
C MET A 1 30.66 41.44 -7.72
N LYS A 2 31.07 41.33 -9.00
CA LYS A 2 30.80 40.15 -9.86
C LYS A 2 31.23 38.79 -9.27
N LYS A 3 32.42 38.69 -8.65
CA LYS A 3 32.92 37.44 -8.01
C LYS A 3 32.09 37.01 -6.79
N LYS A 4 31.45 37.95 -6.09
CA LYS A 4 30.59 37.64 -4.93
C LYS A 4 29.22 37.11 -5.36
N ILE A 5 28.72 37.57 -6.50
CA ILE A 5 27.48 37.07 -7.10
C ILE A 5 27.66 35.63 -7.56
N ILE A 6 28.76 35.31 -8.26
CA ILE A 6 29.05 33.95 -8.74
C ILE A 6 29.18 32.96 -7.56
N GLY A 7 29.87 33.34 -6.49
CA GLY A 7 29.99 32.50 -5.30
C GLY A 7 28.65 32.28 -4.58
N ALA A 8 27.80 33.30 -4.50
CA ALA A 8 26.47 33.18 -3.90
C ALA A 8 25.56 32.23 -4.70
N THR A 9 25.57 32.32 -6.03
CA THR A 9 24.80 31.40 -6.89
C THR A 9 25.20 29.94 -6.69
N PHE A 10 26.49 29.68 -6.48
CA PHE A 10 27.00 28.33 -6.27
C PHE A 10 26.51 27.72 -4.94
N VAL A 11 26.52 28.53 -3.87
CA VAL A 11 26.01 28.10 -2.55
C VAL A 11 24.50 27.84 -2.62
N VAL A 12 23.74 28.68 -3.33
CA VAL A 12 22.29 28.47 -3.53
C VAL A 12 22.03 27.18 -4.32
N ALA A 13 22.78 26.90 -5.38
CA ALA A 13 22.61 25.66 -6.15
C ALA A 13 22.85 24.40 -5.30
N ILE A 14 23.91 24.40 -4.47
CA ILE A 14 24.21 23.27 -3.57
C ILE A 14 23.10 23.09 -2.52
N ALA A 15 22.60 24.20 -1.94
CA ALA A 15 21.52 24.16 -0.95
C ALA A 15 20.21 23.61 -1.55
N VAL A 16 19.89 23.99 -2.80
CA VAL A 16 18.73 23.46 -3.52
C VAL A 16 18.88 21.95 -3.76
N VAL A 17 20.02 21.50 -4.28
CA VAL A 17 20.25 20.06 -4.52
C VAL A 17 20.18 19.25 -3.22
N ALA A 18 20.76 19.74 -2.13
CA ALA A 18 20.69 19.09 -0.83
C ALA A 18 19.25 19.02 -0.28
N ALA A 19 18.49 20.12 -0.39
CA ALA A 19 17.10 20.16 0.04
C ALA A 19 16.20 19.21 -0.77
N PHE A 20 16.40 19.14 -2.10
CA PHE A 20 15.68 18.18 -2.95
C PHE A 20 16.01 16.73 -2.58
N ASN A 21 17.29 16.37 -2.39
CA ASN A 21 17.68 15.00 -2.01
C ASN A 21 17.15 14.59 -0.62
N LEU A 22 17.19 15.50 0.37
CA LEU A 22 16.63 15.24 1.70
C LEU A 22 15.10 15.10 1.68
N ASN A 23 14.41 15.80 0.77
CA ASN A 23 12.96 15.71 0.63
C ASN A 23 12.53 14.41 -0.07
N LEU A 24 13.29 13.96 -1.07
CA LEU A 24 13.03 12.70 -1.79
C LEU A 24 13.14 11.47 -0.86
N ASN A 25 14.01 11.52 0.15
CA ASN A 25 14.19 10.43 1.11
C ASN A 25 13.11 10.36 2.21
N LYS A 26 12.20 11.34 2.30
CA LYS A 26 11.11 11.36 3.31
C LYS A 26 9.85 10.60 2.88
N SER A 27 9.74 10.21 1.62
CA SER A 27 8.52 9.60 1.08
C SER A 27 8.38 8.12 1.43
N ASN A 28 9.47 7.39 1.61
CA ASN A 28 9.41 5.94 1.83
C ASN A 28 8.95 5.59 3.25
N ALA A 29 9.40 6.34 4.26
CA ALA A 29 9.04 6.08 5.66
C ALA A 29 7.59 6.44 6.03
N LYS A 30 6.94 7.34 5.26
CA LYS A 30 5.53 7.69 5.47
C LYS A 30 4.59 6.78 4.68
N ALA A 31 5.03 6.27 3.54
CA ALA A 31 4.30 5.27 2.77
C ALA A 31 4.19 3.94 3.55
N ASP A 32 5.28 3.46 4.17
CA ASP A 32 5.27 2.22 4.97
C ASP A 32 4.28 2.27 6.13
N LEU A 33 4.13 3.41 6.82
CA LEU A 33 3.17 3.56 7.92
C LEU A 33 1.70 3.63 7.44
N ALA A 34 1.46 4.24 6.28
CA ALA A 34 0.14 4.25 5.67
C ALA A 34 -0.23 2.86 5.12
N MET A 35 0.75 2.13 4.57
CA MET A 35 0.57 0.81 3.99
C MET A 35 0.42 -0.28 5.05
N SER A 36 1.13 -0.19 6.18
CA SER A 36 0.94 -1.11 7.31
C SER A 36 -0.48 -1.05 7.90
N ASN A 37 -1.10 0.13 7.94
CA ASN A 37 -2.49 0.26 8.37
C ASN A 37 -3.49 -0.33 7.35
N VAL A 38 -3.15 -0.28 6.06
CA VAL A 38 -3.94 -0.91 4.99
C VAL A 38 -3.76 -2.42 5.01
N GLU A 39 -2.54 -2.93 5.17
CA GLU A 39 -2.25 -4.35 5.32
C GLU A 39 -2.88 -4.93 6.61
N ALA A 40 -2.83 -4.22 7.74
CA ALA A 40 -3.49 -4.64 8.97
C ALA A 40 -5.03 -4.66 8.85
N LEU A 41 -5.62 -3.79 8.02
CA LEU A 41 -7.04 -3.83 7.71
C LEU A 41 -7.40 -5.01 6.78
N ALA A 42 -6.49 -5.40 5.87
CA ALA A 42 -6.67 -6.50 4.93
C ALA A 42 -6.29 -7.89 5.50
N ASP A 43 -5.47 -7.97 6.54
CA ASP A 43 -5.06 -9.23 7.19
C ASP A 43 -6.27 -9.97 7.81
N GLY A 44 -7.33 -9.24 8.17
CA GLY A 44 -8.59 -9.82 8.63
C GLY A 44 -9.48 -10.39 7.51
N GLU A 45 -9.24 -10.04 6.24
CA GLU A 45 -10.07 -10.47 5.11
C GLU A 45 -9.62 -11.81 4.50
N TYR A 46 -8.43 -12.30 4.84
CA TYR A 46 -7.92 -13.60 4.37
C TYR A 46 -8.55 -14.80 5.08
N SER A 47 -9.30 -14.58 6.17
CA SER A 47 -10.20 -15.59 6.73
C SER A 47 -11.59 -15.44 6.12
N GLN A 48 -11.68 -15.43 4.78
CA GLN A 48 -12.96 -15.76 4.15
C GLN A 48 -13.37 -17.12 4.70
N PRO A 49 -14.54 -17.24 5.36
CA PRO A 49 -14.98 -18.55 5.83
C PRO A 49 -15.04 -19.44 4.60
N VAL A 50 -14.15 -20.42 4.53
CA VAL A 50 -14.20 -21.42 3.49
C VAL A 50 -15.51 -22.20 3.68
N TRP A 51 -16.28 -22.30 2.62
CA TRP A 51 -17.58 -22.94 2.58
C TRP A 51 -17.49 -24.24 1.80
N ASN A 52 -18.30 -25.22 2.17
CA ASN A 52 -18.53 -26.34 1.30
C ASN A 52 -19.77 -26.06 0.46
N ILE A 53 -19.75 -26.56 -0.77
CA ILE A 53 -20.82 -26.36 -1.74
C ILE A 53 -21.68 -27.63 -1.75
N TYR A 54 -22.98 -27.48 -1.49
CA TYR A 54 -23.98 -28.52 -1.68
C TYR A 54 -24.86 -28.17 -2.89
N ASN A 55 -24.75 -28.94 -3.98
CA ASN A 55 -25.63 -28.77 -5.13
C ASN A 55 -27.05 -29.20 -4.76
N ARG A 56 -28.03 -28.33 -5.00
CA ARG A 56 -29.41 -28.66 -4.70
C ARG A 56 -29.93 -29.70 -5.70
N PRO A 57 -30.67 -30.72 -5.26
CA PRO A 57 -31.20 -31.76 -6.13
C PRO A 57 -32.31 -31.25 -7.07
N ASP A 58 -32.89 -30.07 -6.79
CA ASP A 58 -33.88 -29.39 -7.64
C ASP A 58 -33.26 -28.65 -8.84
N GLY A 59 -31.91 -28.60 -8.93
CA GLY A 59 -31.20 -27.94 -10.02
C GLY A 59 -31.22 -26.42 -9.97
N THR A 60 -31.75 -25.79 -8.91
CA THR A 60 -31.89 -24.32 -8.85
C THR A 60 -30.63 -23.62 -8.32
N GLY A 61 -29.52 -24.35 -8.09
CA GLY A 61 -28.25 -23.79 -7.63
C GLY A 61 -27.60 -24.61 -6.52
N TYR A 62 -26.84 -23.92 -5.65
CA TYR A 62 -26.13 -24.52 -4.52
C TYR A 62 -26.44 -23.82 -3.20
N ASN A 63 -26.17 -24.52 -2.09
CA ASN A 63 -26.16 -24.00 -0.72
C ASN A 63 -24.76 -24.07 -0.15
N CYS A 64 -24.43 -23.14 0.74
CA CYS A 64 -23.12 -23.01 1.35
C CYS A 64 -23.19 -23.30 2.84
N TYR A 65 -22.32 -24.20 3.31
CA TYR A 65 -22.20 -24.55 4.72
C TYR A 65 -20.78 -24.30 5.20
N LYS A 66 -20.66 -23.76 6.42
CA LYS A 66 -19.38 -23.35 6.99
C LYS A 66 -18.42 -24.54 7.07
N TRP A 67 -17.11 -24.28 7.13
CA TRP A 67 -16.05 -25.29 7.32
C TRP A 67 -15.75 -26.13 6.07
N GLY A 68 -15.75 -25.52 4.90
CA GLY A 68 -15.37 -26.21 3.67
C GLY A 68 -14.02 -25.84 3.12
N GLU A 69 -13.81 -26.19 1.86
CA GLU A 69 -12.54 -25.97 1.15
C GLU A 69 -12.72 -25.03 -0.06
N LYS A 70 -13.93 -24.52 -0.30
CA LYS A 70 -14.24 -23.69 -1.47
C LYS A 70 -14.78 -22.33 -1.05
N ILE A 71 -14.59 -21.33 -1.90
CA ILE A 71 -15.22 -20.03 -1.70
C ILE A 71 -16.62 -20.09 -2.33
N CYS A 72 -17.62 -19.61 -1.59
CA CYS A 72 -18.99 -19.49 -2.04
C CYS A 72 -19.28 -18.02 -2.36
N PHE A 73 -19.61 -17.73 -3.62
CA PHE A 73 -20.01 -16.42 -4.12
C PHE A 73 -21.43 -16.46 -4.68
#